data_AF-A0A9P9WQ33-F1
#
_entry.id   AF-A0A9P9WQ33-F1
#
_cell.length_a   1.000
_cell.length_b   1.000
_cell.length_c   1.000
_cell.angle_alpha   90.00
_cell.angle_beta   90.00
_cell.angle_gamma   90.00
#
_symmetry.space_group_name_H-M   'P 1'
#
loop_
_entity.id
_entity.type
_entity.pdbx_description
1 polymer ?
#
loop_
_entity_poly.entity_id
_entity_poly.type
_entity_poly.pdbx_seq_one_letter_code
_entity_poly.pdbx_strand_id
1 'polypeptide(L)'
;MSEPAPQPPRTSRSDSSSGSSVESHVESQEIHMPVPQRPALPSRKSSGTLIVPRDSYEVGPVPTQFEPGDVRAMSPRRTSEDLENMGREAREELHRHAKALQDSLIMIFNRIEAVKEEHDKLDNNNKFLQKYIGDLMSTSKITATGPRGRK
;
A
#
# COMPACT_ATOMS: atom_id res chain seq x y z
N MET A 1 7.70 -1.93 -62.34
CA MET A 1 8.18 -2.98 -61.41
C MET A 1 7.87 -2.46 -60.02
N SER A 2 6.90 -3.07 -59.35
CA SER A 2 6.35 -2.60 -58.08
C SER A 2 6.58 -3.67 -57.02
N GLU A 3 7.31 -3.32 -55.97
CA GLU A 3 7.79 -4.22 -54.91
C GLU A 3 6.75 -4.30 -53.76
N PRO A 4 6.49 -5.49 -53.17
CA PRO A 4 5.39 -5.69 -52.21
C PRO A 4 5.76 -5.36 -50.74
N ALA A 5 4.72 -5.00 -49.96
CA ALA A 5 4.77 -4.54 -48.57
C ALA A 5 5.21 -5.61 -47.52
N PRO A 6 5.72 -5.20 -46.34
CA PRO A 6 6.32 -6.09 -45.34
C PRO A 6 5.29 -6.82 -44.46
N GLN A 7 5.56 -8.10 -44.15
CA GLN A 7 4.73 -8.94 -43.27
C GLN A 7 5.06 -8.72 -41.78
N PRO A 8 4.07 -8.83 -40.85
CA PRO A 8 4.31 -8.69 -39.41
C PRO A 8 4.94 -9.94 -38.76
N PRO A 9 5.67 -9.78 -37.62
CA PRO A 9 6.44 -10.85 -36.99
C PRO A 9 5.58 -11.91 -36.31
N ARG A 10 5.98 -13.17 -36.45
CA ARG A 10 5.37 -14.35 -35.82
C ARG A 10 5.78 -14.40 -34.34
N THR A 11 4.82 -14.29 -33.44
CA THR A 11 5.05 -14.50 -32.00
C THR A 11 5.15 -16.00 -31.70
N SER A 12 6.29 -16.45 -31.18
CA SER A 12 6.43 -17.78 -30.59
C SER A 12 5.68 -17.79 -29.25
N ARG A 13 4.78 -18.75 -29.06
CA ARG A 13 4.10 -18.98 -27.78
C ARG A 13 5.04 -19.78 -26.88
N SER A 14 5.37 -19.23 -25.72
CA SER A 14 6.12 -19.92 -24.67
C SER A 14 5.18 -20.80 -23.85
N ASP A 15 5.40 -22.11 -23.85
CA ASP A 15 4.74 -23.04 -22.93
C ASP A 15 5.41 -22.94 -21.55
N SER A 16 4.75 -22.26 -20.61
CA SER A 16 5.20 -22.20 -19.22
C SER A 16 4.64 -23.41 -18.46
N SER A 17 5.50 -24.38 -18.15
CA SER A 17 5.20 -25.45 -17.21
C SER A 17 5.65 -25.03 -15.81
N SER A 18 4.71 -24.88 -14.89
CA SER A 18 5.02 -24.63 -13.47
C SER A 18 5.32 -25.96 -12.78
N GLY A 19 6.60 -26.32 -12.68
CA GLY A 19 7.09 -27.36 -11.78
C GLY A 19 7.36 -26.75 -10.41
N SER A 20 6.69 -27.23 -9.37
CA SER A 20 6.96 -26.85 -7.99
C SER A 20 8.18 -27.63 -7.46
N SER A 21 9.32 -26.94 -7.35
CA SER A 21 10.51 -27.47 -6.68
C SER A 21 10.34 -27.38 -5.16
N VAL A 22 10.38 -28.51 -4.48
CA VAL A 22 10.70 -28.59 -3.04
C VAL A 22 12.07 -29.28 -2.93
N GLU A 23 13.06 -28.56 -2.44
CA GLU A 23 14.37 -29.11 -2.10
C GLU A 23 14.29 -29.88 -0.78
N SER A 24 14.65 -31.16 -0.79
CA SER A 24 15.32 -31.78 0.35
C SER A 24 16.23 -32.90 -0.13
N HIS A 25 17.49 -32.74 0.22
CA HIS A 25 18.64 -33.61 -0.04
C HIS A 25 18.49 -34.92 0.75
N VAL A 26 18.69 -36.08 0.11
CA VAL A 26 19.34 -37.33 0.60
C VAL A 26 18.98 -38.48 -0.36
N GLU A 27 20.03 -39.01 -1.01
CA GLU A 27 20.25 -40.41 -1.41
C GLU A 27 19.26 -41.11 -2.37
N SER A 28 19.85 -41.59 -3.46
CA SER A 28 19.27 -42.30 -4.59
C SER A 28 18.41 -43.51 -4.19
N GLN A 29 17.10 -43.31 -4.04
CA GLN A 29 16.11 -44.37 -4.19
C GLN A 29 15.19 -44.00 -5.36
N GLU A 30 15.35 -44.70 -6.48
CA GLU A 30 14.44 -44.62 -7.62
C GLU A 30 13.04 -45.08 -7.18
N ILE A 31 12.18 -44.13 -6.81
CA ILE A 31 10.76 -44.39 -6.61
C ILE A 31 10.16 -44.60 -8.01
N HIS A 32 10.14 -45.85 -8.47
CA HIS A 32 9.48 -46.26 -9.71
C HIS A 32 7.95 -46.26 -9.50
N MET A 33 7.37 -45.07 -9.33
CA MET A 33 5.93 -44.88 -9.39
C MET A 33 5.50 -44.81 -10.86
N PRO A 34 4.51 -45.60 -11.30
CA PRO A 34 4.00 -45.49 -12.66
C PRO A 34 3.41 -44.09 -12.85
N VAL A 35 3.88 -43.39 -13.89
CA VAL A 35 3.37 -42.07 -14.28
C VAL A 35 1.85 -42.20 -14.48
N PRO A 36 1.02 -41.47 -13.73
CA PRO A 36 -0.43 -41.54 -13.90
C PRO A 36 -0.79 -41.11 -15.32
N GLN A 37 -1.25 -42.07 -16.13
CA GLN A 37 -1.75 -41.75 -17.46
C GLN A 37 -3.10 -41.06 -17.31
N ARG A 38 -3.12 -39.76 -17.62
CA ARG A 38 -4.37 -39.00 -17.69
C ARG A 38 -5.32 -39.66 -18.70
N PRO A 39 -6.59 -39.89 -18.35
CA PRO A 39 -7.59 -40.37 -19.30
C PRO A 39 -7.65 -39.47 -20.54
N ALA A 40 -7.77 -40.08 -21.72
CA ALA A 40 -7.87 -39.32 -22.96
C ALA A 40 -9.13 -38.45 -22.94
N LEU A 41 -8.96 -37.13 -23.02
CA LEU A 41 -10.08 -36.21 -23.11
C LEU A 41 -10.83 -36.46 -24.41
N PRO A 42 -12.17 -36.57 -24.40
CA PRO A 42 -12.95 -36.66 -25.63
C PRO A 42 -12.66 -35.44 -26.51
N SER A 43 -12.46 -35.67 -27.81
CA SER A 43 -12.17 -34.60 -28.77
C SER A 43 -13.30 -33.57 -28.75
N ARG A 44 -13.00 -32.38 -28.21
CA ARG A 44 -13.93 -31.25 -28.22
C ARG A 44 -13.85 -30.61 -29.60
N LYS A 45 -14.99 -30.50 -30.28
CA LYS A 45 -15.14 -29.63 -31.47
C LYS A 45 -14.69 -28.23 -31.05
N SER A 46 -13.87 -27.56 -31.85
CA SER A 46 -13.49 -26.17 -31.58
C SER A 46 -14.76 -25.31 -31.60
N SER A 47 -15.26 -24.91 -30.42
CA SER A 47 -16.27 -23.86 -30.35
C SER A 47 -15.60 -22.61 -30.92
N GLY A 48 -16.20 -22.00 -31.93
CA GLY A 48 -15.65 -20.83 -32.61
C GLY A 48 -15.35 -19.66 -31.66
N THR A 49 -14.84 -18.59 -32.25
CA THR A 49 -14.37 -17.40 -31.55
C THR A 49 -15.39 -16.90 -30.52
N LEU A 50 -14.98 -16.85 -29.24
CA LEU A 50 -15.76 -16.34 -28.09
C LEU A 50 -16.03 -14.82 -28.14
N ILE A 51 -15.74 -14.15 -29.26
CA ILE A 51 -15.87 -12.70 -29.38
C ILE A 51 -17.33 -12.39 -29.69
N VAL A 52 -18.03 -11.88 -28.69
CA VAL A 52 -19.38 -11.36 -28.85
C VAL A 52 -19.32 -9.83 -28.96
N PRO A 53 -19.97 -9.20 -29.95
CA PRO A 53 -20.02 -7.74 -30.07
C PRO A 53 -20.54 -7.07 -28.79
N ARG A 54 -19.99 -5.88 -28.48
CA ARG A 54 -20.28 -5.14 -27.24
C ARG A 54 -21.76 -4.83 -27.02
N ASP A 55 -22.53 -4.72 -28.10
CA ASP A 55 -23.96 -4.39 -28.08
C ASP A 55 -24.87 -5.63 -28.19
N SER A 56 -24.30 -6.85 -28.05
CA SER A 56 -25.11 -8.07 -28.10
C SER A 56 -25.98 -8.23 -26.84
N TYR A 57 -27.20 -8.71 -27.02
CA TYR A 57 -28.11 -9.08 -25.93
C TYR A 57 -27.78 -10.45 -25.31
N GLU A 58 -26.87 -11.23 -25.91
CA GLU A 58 -26.46 -12.56 -25.42
C GLU A 58 -25.57 -12.49 -24.17
N VAL A 59 -24.98 -11.32 -23.86
CA VAL A 59 -24.02 -11.14 -22.77
C VAL A 59 -24.54 -10.07 -21.79
N GLY A 60 -25.70 -10.32 -21.21
CA GLY A 60 -26.24 -9.56 -20.08
C GLY A 60 -26.26 -10.41 -18.80
N PRO A 61 -26.53 -9.81 -17.61
CA PRO A 61 -26.87 -10.58 -16.42
C PRO A 61 -28.12 -11.41 -16.71
N VAL A 62 -27.93 -12.68 -17.11
CA VAL A 62 -29.05 -13.58 -17.36
C VAL A 62 -29.62 -13.95 -15.99
N PRO A 63 -30.90 -13.67 -15.71
CA PRO A 63 -31.56 -14.19 -14.52
C PRO A 63 -31.58 -15.70 -14.64
N THR A 64 -30.62 -16.35 -13.99
CA THR A 64 -30.47 -17.80 -13.99
C THR A 64 -31.29 -18.31 -12.82
N GLN A 65 -32.42 -18.95 -13.13
CA GLN A 65 -33.17 -19.69 -12.11
C GLN A 65 -32.39 -20.96 -11.80
N PHE A 66 -31.98 -21.10 -10.55
CA PHE A 66 -31.26 -22.26 -10.07
C PHE A 66 -32.27 -23.27 -9.52
N GLU A 67 -32.18 -24.51 -9.98
CA GLU A 67 -33.03 -25.60 -9.49
C GLU A 67 -32.76 -25.90 -8.00
N PRO A 68 -33.73 -26.45 -7.25
CA PRO A 68 -33.64 -26.70 -5.79
C PRO A 68 -32.51 -27.64 -5.30
N GLY A 69 -31.59 -28.07 -6.16
CA GLY A 69 -30.42 -28.87 -5.82
C GLY A 69 -29.14 -28.41 -6.52
N ASP A 70 -29.13 -27.21 -7.12
CA ASP A 70 -27.96 -26.70 -7.83
C ASP A 70 -26.85 -26.34 -6.83
N VAL A 71 -25.69 -27.00 -6.96
CA VAL A 71 -24.49 -26.74 -6.15
C VAL A 71 -24.02 -25.29 -6.22
N ARG A 72 -24.38 -24.55 -7.28
CA ARG A 72 -24.09 -23.11 -7.42
C ARG A 72 -24.93 -22.25 -6.49
N ALA A 73 -26.14 -22.69 -6.14
CA ALA A 73 -26.98 -22.09 -5.11
C ALA A 73 -26.54 -22.51 -3.69
N MET A 74 -25.83 -23.64 -3.57
CA MET A 74 -25.32 -24.18 -2.30
C MET A 74 -23.88 -23.73 -1.97
N SER A 75 -23.19 -23.07 -2.91
CA SER A 75 -21.91 -22.41 -2.63
C SER A 75 -22.18 -21.16 -1.79
N PRO A 76 -21.39 -20.89 -0.72
CA PRO A 76 -21.45 -19.62 0.02
C PRO A 76 -21.04 -18.46 -0.89
N ARG A 77 -21.94 -18.05 -1.79
CA ARG A 77 -21.79 -16.84 -2.57
C ARG A 77 -22.23 -15.71 -1.66
N ARG A 78 -21.30 -14.83 -1.30
CA ARG A 78 -21.65 -13.54 -0.71
C ARG A 78 -22.73 -12.93 -1.59
N THR A 79 -23.91 -12.71 -1.02
CA THR A 79 -24.98 -11.99 -1.71
C THR A 79 -24.42 -10.61 -2.10
N SER A 80 -24.91 -10.01 -3.18
CA SER A 80 -24.45 -8.67 -3.60
C SER A 80 -24.54 -7.63 -2.46
N GLU A 81 -25.51 -7.83 -1.55
CA GLU A 81 -25.69 -7.06 -0.32
C GLU A 81 -24.52 -7.19 0.67
N ASP A 82 -23.96 -8.40 0.87
CA ASP A 82 -22.81 -8.61 1.76
C ASP A 82 -21.54 -7.93 1.24
N LEU A 83 -21.34 -7.93 -0.08
CA LEU A 83 -20.27 -7.19 -0.74
C LEU A 83 -20.42 -5.67 -0.57
N GLU A 84 -21.63 -5.15 -0.65
CA GLU A 84 -21.90 -3.73 -0.43
C GLU A 84 -21.67 -3.33 1.03
N ASN A 85 -22.12 -4.15 1.98
CA ASN A 85 -21.93 -3.93 3.41
C ASN A 85 -20.44 -3.95 3.79
N MET A 86 -19.69 -4.93 3.30
CA MET A 86 -18.24 -4.99 3.50
C MET A 86 -17.52 -3.78 2.90
N GLY A 87 -17.96 -3.34 1.71
CA GLY A 87 -17.42 -2.14 1.07
C GLY A 87 -17.76 -0.84 1.82
N ARG A 88 -18.88 -0.80 2.53
CA ARG A 88 -19.26 0.32 3.40
C ARG A 88 -18.43 0.33 4.67
N GLU A 89 -18.35 -0.80 5.36
CA GLU A 89 -17.59 -0.96 6.61
C GLU A 89 -16.10 -0.64 6.39
N ALA A 90 -15.49 -1.12 5.30
CA ALA A 90 -14.11 -0.80 4.98
C ALA A 90 -13.88 0.71 4.77
N ARG A 91 -14.83 1.42 4.15
CA ARG A 91 -14.74 2.88 3.98
C ARG A 91 -14.94 3.62 5.30
N GLU A 92 -15.87 3.18 6.13
CA GLU A 92 -16.13 3.75 7.45
C GLU A 92 -14.91 3.59 8.36
N GLU A 93 -14.27 2.43 8.36
CA GLU A 93 -13.07 2.19 9.16
C GLU A 93 -11.88 3.04 8.66
N LEU A 94 -11.68 3.15 7.34
CA LEU A 94 -10.67 4.07 6.79
C LEU A 94 -10.94 5.53 7.20
N HIS A 95 -12.19 5.97 7.14
CA HIS A 95 -12.56 7.32 7.56
C HIS A 95 -12.33 7.54 9.06
N ARG A 96 -12.64 6.55 9.88
CA ARG A 96 -12.38 6.56 11.32
C ARG A 96 -10.88 6.68 11.62
N HIS A 97 -10.05 5.90 10.95
CA HIS A 97 -8.60 5.97 11.08
C HIS A 97 -8.04 7.33 10.64
N ALA A 98 -8.51 7.86 9.51
CA ALA A 98 -8.09 9.18 9.03
C ALA A 98 -8.45 10.29 10.04
N LYS A 99 -9.64 10.22 10.64
CA LYS A 99 -10.08 11.17 11.67
C LYS A 99 -9.23 11.07 12.93
N ALA A 100 -8.98 9.87 13.44
CA ALA A 100 -8.12 9.68 14.61
C ALA A 100 -6.70 10.22 14.39
N LEU A 101 -6.17 10.05 13.18
CA LEU A 101 -4.87 10.60 12.81
C LEU A 101 -4.90 12.14 12.77
N GLN A 102 -5.94 12.74 12.20
CA GLN A 102 -6.11 14.20 12.20
C GLN A 102 -6.19 14.77 13.62
N ASP A 103 -6.99 14.16 14.50
CA ASP A 103 -7.13 14.58 15.89
C ASP A 103 -5.78 14.47 16.64
N SER A 104 -5.03 13.39 16.40
CA SER A 104 -3.68 13.20 16.95
C SER A 104 -2.70 14.28 16.46
N LEU A 105 -2.73 14.63 15.17
CA LEU A 105 -1.88 15.68 14.61
C LEU A 105 -2.20 17.05 15.20
N ILE A 106 -3.48 17.38 15.38
CA ILE A 106 -3.91 18.63 16.03
C ILE A 106 -3.40 18.70 17.48
N MET A 107 -3.50 17.58 18.21
CA MET A 107 -2.98 17.52 19.58
C MET A 107 -1.47 17.77 19.64
N ILE A 108 -0.71 17.14 18.74
CA ILE A 108 0.75 17.32 18.66
C ILE A 108 1.08 18.78 18.30
N PHE A 109 0.37 19.35 17.34
CA PHE A 109 0.55 20.75 16.93
C PHE A 109 0.38 21.70 18.12
N ASN A 110 -0.72 21.59 18.87
CA ASN A 110 -0.97 22.43 20.05
C ASN A 110 0.12 22.26 21.12
N ARG A 111 0.63 21.04 21.30
CA ARG A 111 1.72 20.78 22.25
C ARG A 111 3.03 21.42 21.81
N ILE A 112 3.32 21.43 20.52
CA ILE A 112 4.50 22.11 19.96
C ILE A 112 4.38 23.62 20.17
N GLU A 113 3.21 24.21 19.91
CA GLU A 113 2.99 25.64 20.11
C GLU A 113 3.19 26.04 21.58
N ALA A 114 2.63 25.28 22.53
CA ALA A 114 2.83 25.54 23.96
C ALA A 114 4.31 25.50 24.36
N VAL A 115 5.06 24.49 23.89
CA VAL A 115 6.50 24.38 24.15
C VAL A 115 7.27 25.54 23.52
N LYS A 116 6.89 25.95 22.31
CA LYS A 116 7.53 27.08 21.62
C LYS A 116 7.34 28.39 22.39
N GLU A 117 6.13 28.68 22.88
CA GLU A 117 5.87 29.87 23.69
C GLU A 117 6.67 29.87 25.00
N GLU A 118 6.77 28.73 25.67
CA GLU A 118 7.59 28.60 26.88
C GLU A 118 9.08 28.81 26.56
N HIS A 119 9.55 28.22 25.47
CA HIS A 119 10.92 28.40 25.00
C HIS A 119 11.22 29.87 24.68
N ASP A 120 10.34 30.58 23.99
CA ASP A 120 10.48 32.00 23.68
C ASP A 120 10.54 32.84 24.96
N LYS A 121 9.76 32.49 25.99
CA LYS A 121 9.84 33.14 27.32
C LYS A 121 11.19 32.86 27.98
N LEU A 122 11.65 31.61 27.98
CA LEU A 122 12.95 31.25 28.57
C LEU A 122 14.11 31.95 27.85
N ASP A 123 14.07 32.03 26.53
CA ASP A 123 15.08 32.71 25.71
C ASP A 123 15.13 34.22 26.00
N ASN A 124 13.97 34.87 26.13
CA ASN A 124 13.88 36.27 26.53
C ASN A 124 14.46 36.53 27.93
N ASN A 125 14.14 35.66 28.91
CA ASN A 125 14.72 35.75 30.24
C ASN A 125 16.24 35.50 30.23
N ASN A 126 16.71 34.53 29.43
CA ASN A 126 18.13 34.24 29.32
C ASN A 126 18.89 35.42 28.72
N LYS A 127 18.36 36.04 27.65
CA LYS A 127 18.89 37.28 27.07
C LYS A 127 18.94 38.42 28.09
N PHE A 128 17.90 38.58 28.92
CA PHE A 128 17.89 39.59 29.98
C PHE A 128 19.00 39.35 31.00
N LEU A 129 19.16 38.11 31.47
CA LEU A 129 20.21 37.75 32.43
C LEU A 129 21.61 37.95 31.84
N GLN A 130 21.84 37.52 30.59
CA GLN A 130 23.12 37.73 29.90
C GLN A 130 23.45 39.22 29.77
N LYS A 131 22.47 40.06 29.39
CA LYS A 131 22.66 41.51 29.32
C LYS A 131 23.00 42.09 30.69
N TYR A 132 22.27 41.71 31.73
CA TYR A 132 22.50 42.21 33.09
C TYR A 132 23.90 41.84 33.59
N ILE A 133 24.33 40.59 33.39
CA ILE A 133 25.67 40.14 33.73
C ILE A 133 26.72 40.90 32.91
N GLY A 134 26.50 41.08 31.61
CA GLY A 134 27.38 41.86 30.74
C GLY A 134 27.56 43.30 31.22
N ASP A 135 26.45 43.98 31.55
CA ASP A 135 26.45 45.35 32.09
C ASP A 135 27.19 45.41 33.43
N LEU A 136 26.94 44.45 34.33
CA LEU A 136 27.62 44.36 35.63
C LEU A 136 29.12 44.13 35.49
N MET A 137 29.54 43.22 34.60
CA MET A 137 30.96 42.98 34.35
C MET A 137 31.65 44.16 33.67
N SER A 138 30.96 44.85 32.76
CA SER A 138 31.48 46.05 32.08
C SER A 138 31.68 47.20 33.07
N THR A 139 30.67 47.50 33.89
CA THR A 139 30.75 48.51 34.95
C THR A 139 31.80 48.15 36.00
N SER A 140 31.88 46.89 36.43
CA SER A 140 32.89 46.43 37.40
C SER A 140 34.32 46.61 36.91
N LYS A 141 34.59 46.45 35.60
CA LYS A 141 35.92 46.74 35.02
C LYS A 141 36.24 48.23 35.07
N ILE A 142 35.28 49.09 34.75
CA ILE A 142 35.46 50.56 34.75
C ILE A 142 35.69 51.08 36.18
N THR A 143 34.97 50.56 37.18
CA THR A 143 35.13 50.97 38.58
C THR A 143 36.35 50.35 39.28
N ALA A 144 36.82 49.17 38.85
CA ALA A 144 38.01 48.53 39.42
C ALA A 144 39.32 49.19 38.95
N THR A 145 39.34 49.84 37.78
CA THR A 145 40.45 50.67 37.31
C THR A 145 40.26 52.15 37.74
N GLY A 146 40.07 52.40 39.04
CA GLY A 146 40.29 53.74 39.60
C GLY A 146 41.77 54.13 39.50
N PRO A 147 42.13 55.43 39.45
CA PRO A 147 43.48 55.90 39.14
C PRO A 147 44.49 55.48 40.22
N ARG A 148 45.05 54.29 40.09
CA ARG A 148 46.23 53.86 40.85
C ARG A 148 47.45 54.40 40.11
N GLY A 149 48.04 55.45 40.67
CA GLY A 149 49.41 55.85 40.36
C GLY A 149 49.57 57.21 39.67
N ARG A 150 49.29 58.29 40.40
CA ARG A 150 50.12 59.50 40.27
C ARG A 150 50.88 59.66 41.58
N LYS A 151 52.14 59.25 41.59
CA LYS A 151 53.15 59.72 42.52
C LYS A 151 54.52 59.53 41.90
#